data_AF-A0A967GL32-F1
#
_entry.id   AF-A0A967GL32-F1
#
_cell.length_a   1.000
_cell.length_b   1.000
_cell.length_c   1.000
_cell.angle_alpha   90.00
_cell.angle_beta   90.00
_cell.angle_gamma   90.00
#
_symmetry.space_group_name_H-M   'P 1'
#
loop_
_entity.id
_entity.type
_entity.pdbx_description
1 polymer ?
#
loop_
_entity_poly.entity_id
_entity_poly.type
_entity_poly.pdbx_seq_one_letter_code
_entity_poly.pdbx_strand_id
1 'polypeptide(L)' 'RFRCVTISEFLSGATEAERLPRLHSGSWINHNFKVWIGHAEDNAAWEQIFEAREALTAYQESAPEAAEGEERLR' A
#
# COMPACT_ATOMS: atom_id res chain seq x y z
N ARG A 1 32.11 -2.23 -19.08
CA ARG A 1 31.10 -1.17 -19.30
C ARG A 1 29.82 -1.59 -18.58
N PHE A 2 29.23 -0.74 -17.74
CA PHE A 2 27.97 -1.07 -17.05
C PHE A 2 26.79 -0.95 -18.01
N ARG A 3 25.76 -1.78 -17.80
CA ARG A 3 24.48 -1.73 -18.50
C ARG A 3 23.39 -1.39 -17.49
N CYS A 4 22.68 -0.29 -17.73
CA CYS A 4 21.47 0.03 -16.97
C CYS A 4 20.32 -0.81 -17.52
N VAL A 5 19.56 -1.44 -16.63
CA VAL A 5 18.43 -2.31 -16.96
C VAL A 5 17.26 -1.98 -16.06
N THR A 6 16.07 -2.34 -16.49
CA THR A 6 14.89 -2.37 -15.65
C THR A 6 14.96 -3.53 -14.65
N ILE A 7 14.17 -3.43 -13.58
CA ILE A 7 14.03 -4.53 -12.61
C ILE A 7 13.50 -5.80 -13.29
N SER A 8 12.53 -5.68 -14.19
CA SER A 8 11.95 -6.82 -14.92
C SER A 8 12.98 -7.57 -15.77
N GLU A 9 13.86 -6.85 -16.48
CA GLU A 9 14.94 -7.46 -17.28
C GLU A 9 16.00 -8.14 -16.41
N PHE A 10 16.27 -7.61 -15.21
CA PHE A 10 17.17 -8.27 -14.27
C PHE A 10 16.54 -9.56 -13.73
N LEU A 11 15.27 -9.49 -13.30
CA LEU A 11 14.55 -10.63 -12.74
C LEU A 11 14.31 -11.76 -13.75
N SER A 12 14.14 -11.46 -15.05
CA SER A 12 13.93 -12.50 -16.07
C SER A 12 15.17 -13.37 -16.35
N GLY A 13 16.37 -12.84 -16.09
CA GLY A 13 17.64 -13.57 -16.25
C GLY A 13 18.27 -14.04 -14.93
N ALA A 14 17.76 -13.58 -13.79
CA ALA A 14 18.26 -13.98 -12.48
C ALA A 14 17.74 -15.37 -12.10
N THR A 15 18.64 -16.33 -11.91
CA THR A 15 18.30 -17.72 -11.58
C THR A 15 18.25 -17.99 -10.07
N GLU A 16 18.93 -17.18 -9.27
CA GLU A 16 18.96 -17.32 -7.81
C GLU A 16 18.83 -15.96 -7.13
N ALA A 17 17.87 -15.86 -6.20
CA ALA A 17 17.71 -14.72 -5.32
C ALA A 17 18.07 -15.15 -3.90
N GLU A 18 18.91 -14.36 -3.22
CA GLU A 18 19.14 -14.52 -1.80
C GLU A 18 17.83 -14.27 -1.05
N ARG A 19 17.47 -15.18 -0.14
CA ARG A 19 16.23 -15.02 0.64
C ARG A 19 16.47 -14.09 1.81
N LEU A 20 15.62 -13.08 1.93
CA LEU A 20 15.52 -12.29 3.16
C LEU A 20 14.75 -13.10 4.21
N PRO A 21 15.36 -13.50 5.34
CA PRO A 21 14.70 -14.36 6.32
C PRO A 21 13.58 -13.64 7.09
N ARG A 22 13.65 -12.31 7.20
CA ARG A 22 12.64 -11.49 7.86
C ARG A 22 12.65 -10.08 7.30
N LEU A 23 11.46 -9.53 7.06
CA LEU A 23 11.30 -8.10 6.76
C LEU A 23 10.96 -7.32 8.03
N HIS A 24 11.60 -6.19 8.24
CA HIS A 24 11.32 -5.29 9.37
C HIS A 24 10.16 -4.34 9.02
N SER A 25 9.22 -4.15 9.95
CA SER A 25 8.14 -3.17 9.80
C SER A 25 8.67 -1.76 9.95
N GLY A 26 8.56 -0.94 8.91
CA GLY A 26 8.96 0.45 8.96
C GLY A 26 8.98 1.05 7.57
N SER A 27 9.46 2.28 7.49
CA SER A 27 9.76 2.90 6.21
C SER A 27 11.26 2.96 5.97
N TRP A 28 11.65 3.30 4.74
CA TRP A 28 13.03 3.65 4.40
C TRP A 28 13.56 4.88 5.17
N ILE A 29 12.69 5.66 5.82
CA ILE A 29 13.05 6.80 6.66
C ILE A 29 13.08 6.32 8.11
N ASN A 30 14.26 6.35 8.72
CA ASN A 30 14.48 6.03 10.15
C ASN A 30 14.00 4.63 10.59
N HIS A 31 13.70 3.72 9.66
CA HIS A 31 13.22 2.35 9.92
C HIS A 31 11.98 2.26 10.81
N ASN A 32 11.12 3.28 10.79
CA ASN A 32 9.87 3.30 11.56
C ASN A 32 8.78 4.06 10.79
N PHE A 33 7.61 4.25 11.42
CA PHE A 33 6.45 4.91 10.83
C PHE A 33 6.20 6.32 11.38
N LYS A 34 7.07 6.87 12.24
CA LYS A 34 6.83 8.12 12.99
C LYS A 34 6.57 9.36 12.13
N VAL A 35 6.87 9.30 10.83
CA VAL A 35 6.54 10.37 9.89
C VAL A 35 5.03 10.48 9.65
N TRP A 36 4.27 9.41 9.88
CA TRP A 36 2.84 9.32 9.53
C TRP A 36 1.94 8.83 10.67
N ILE A 37 2.50 8.54 11.85
CA ILE A 37 1.72 8.09 13.01
C ILE A 37 2.42 8.47 14.32
N GLY A 38 1.61 8.89 15.29
CA GLY A 38 2.04 9.11 16.68
C GLY A 38 1.84 10.53 17.17
N HIS A 39 1.80 11.53 16.29
CA HIS A 39 1.38 12.88 16.68
C HIS A 39 -0.15 12.98 16.74
N ALA A 40 -0.66 13.99 17.44
CA ALA A 40 -2.10 14.16 17.62
C ALA A 40 -2.80 14.38 16.27
N GLU A 41 -2.19 15.14 15.38
CA GLU A 41 -2.68 15.44 14.03
C GLU A 41 -2.69 14.19 13.15
N ASP A 42 -1.64 13.37 13.21
CA ASP A 42 -1.57 12.11 12.47
C ASP A 42 -2.70 11.17 12.89
N ASN A 43 -2.89 11.02 14.21
CA ASN A 43 -3.92 10.14 14.75
C ASN A 43 -5.33 10.64 14.39
N ALA A 44 -5.56 11.96 14.44
CA ALA A 44 -6.82 12.56 14.00
C ALA A 44 -7.07 12.32 12.51
N ALA A 45 -6.05 12.44 11.66
CA ALA A 45 -6.18 12.13 10.24
C ALA A 45 -6.51 10.65 10.00
N TRP A 46 -5.90 9.72 10.75
CA TRP A 46 -6.22 8.30 10.68
C TRP A 46 -7.67 8.01 11.10
N GLU A 47 -8.20 8.68 12.12
CA GLU A 47 -9.60 8.55 12.52
C GLU A 47 -10.54 8.97 11.38
N GLN A 48 -10.26 10.08 10.72
CA GLN A 48 -11.09 10.56 9.60
C GLN A 48 -11.03 9.62 8.39
N ILE A 49 -9.87 9.04 8.08
CA ILE A 49 -9.73 8.01 7.03
C ILE A 49 -10.52 6.76 7.40
N PHE A 50 -10.51 6.37 8.69
CA PHE A 50 -11.27 5.23 9.18
C PHE A 50 -12.79 5.46 9.04
N GLU A 51 -13.31 6.61 9.49
CA GLU A 51 -14.73 6.96 9.33
C GLU A 51 -15.17 6.96 7.87
N ALA A 52 -14.36 7.52 6.97
CA ALA A 52 -14.64 7.52 5.54
C ALA A 52 -14.68 6.10 4.95
N ARG A 53 -13.78 5.22 5.40
CA ARG A 53 -13.75 3.81 4.97
C ARG A 53 -14.97 3.06 5.48
N GLU A 54 -15.35 3.22 6.74
CA GLU A 54 -16.55 2.59 7.31
C GLU A 54 -17.81 3.01 6.54
N ALA A 55 -17.95 4.31 6.23
CA ALA A 55 -19.06 4.80 5.44
C ALA A 55 -19.09 4.18 4.03
N LEU A 56 -17.93 4.05 3.36
CA LEU A 56 -17.82 3.41 2.04
C LEU A 56 -18.17 1.92 2.11
N THR A 57 -17.66 1.20 3.11
CA THR A 57 -17.93 -0.23 3.29
C THR A 57 -19.41 -0.48 3.56
N ALA A 58 -20.02 0.29 4.46
CA ALA A 58 -21.46 0.20 4.72
C ALA A 58 -22.30 0.48 3.46
N TYR A 59 -21.91 1.47 2.65
CA TYR A 59 -22.56 1.74 1.38
C TYR A 59 -22.47 0.53 0.43
N GLN A 60 -21.27 -0.03 0.23
CA GLN A 60 -21.05 -1.19 -0.65
C GLN A 60 -21.85 -2.42 -0.22
N GLU A 61 -21.98 -2.66 1.09
CA GLU A 61 -22.78 -3.77 1.62
C GLU A 61 -24.29 -3.54 1.42
N SER A 62 -24.75 -2.29 1.48
CA SER A 62 -26.16 -1.93 1.33
C SER A 62 -26.62 -1.79 -0.13
N ALA A 63 -25.70 -1.61 -1.08
CA ALA A 63 -25.99 -1.33 -2.49
C ALA A 63 -25.05 -2.10 -3.45
N PRO A 64 -25.23 -3.42 -3.64
CA PRO A 64 -24.32 -4.25 -4.42
C PRO A 64 -24.21 -3.86 -5.91
N GLU A 65 -25.24 -3.28 -6.53
CA GLU A 65 -25.19 -2.83 -7.94
C GLU A 65 -24.29 -1.60 -8.19
N ALA A 66 -23.98 -0.80 -7.15
CA ALA A 66 -23.09 0.36 -7.29
C ALA A 66 -21.60 -0.03 -7.38
N ALA A 67 -21.23 -1.19 -6.82
CA ALA A 67 -19.87 -1.71 -6.88
C ALA A 67 -19.47 -2.16 -8.31
N GLU A 68 -20.44 -2.65 -9.10
CA GLU A 68 -20.22 -3.09 -10.49
C GLU A 68 -20.07 -1.91 -11.47
N GLY A 69 -20.61 -0.73 -11.13
CA GLY A 69 -20.58 0.46 -11.99
C GLY A 69 -19.21 1.13 -12.10
N GLU A 70 -18.38 1.05 -11.05
CA GLU A 70 -17.02 1.62 -11.05
C GLU A 70 -15.99 0.71 -11.74
N GLU A 71 -16.16 -0.61 -11.70
CA GLU A 71 -15.26 -1.56 -12.40
C GLU A 71 -15.43 -1.49 -13.93
N ARG A 72 -16.59 -1.04 -14.42
CA ARG A 72 -16.88 -0.86 -15.84
C ARG A 72 -16.30 0.45 -16.44
N LEU A 73 -15.81 1.36 -15.60
CA LEU A 73 -15.24 2.66 -15.99
C LEU A 73 -13.70 2.74 -15.87
N ARG A 74 -13.05 1.66 -15.42
CA ARG A 74 -11.58 1.49 -15.45
C ARG A 74 -11.18 0.59 -16.61
#